data_AF-A0A0F9X5S7-F1
#
_entry.id   AF-A0A0F9X5S7-F1
#
_cell.length_a   1.000
_cell.length_b   1.000
_cell.length_c   1.000
_cell.angle_alpha   90.00
_cell.angle_beta   90.00
_cell.angle_gamma   90.00
#
_symmetry.space_group_name_H-M   'P 1'
#
loop_
_entity.id
_entity.type
_entity.pdbx_description
1 polymer ?
#
loop_
_entity_poly.entity_id
_entity_poly.type
_entity_poly.pdbx_seq_one_letter_code
_entity_poly.pdbx_strand_id
1 'polypeptide(L)'
;MKRITNNAYSSLIEAGYVKIPMNVRFRLKDIDFFTGSEPLFAGLGTIENIKDGRSYRNTAHCSYAHNQNRLPKSLRRTTIVLPEPVVDLTPLDIVHELGHALHEMVGFDFDFIPIDEYATTNGHEAFAQIFCQWCWWGETVDPEADILFENFNRDMR
;
A
#
# COMPACT_ATOMS: atom_id res chain seq x y z
N MET A 1 -0.85 11.18 12.81
CA MET A 1 -0.48 10.16 13.81
C MET A 1 -0.90 8.80 13.27
N LYS A 2 0.10 7.97 12.96
CA LYS A 2 -0.09 6.59 12.49
C LYS A 2 -0.68 5.73 13.61
N ARG A 3 -1.82 5.10 13.36
CA ARG A 3 -2.40 4.10 14.27
C ARG A 3 -1.89 2.72 13.88
N ILE A 4 -1.36 1.97 14.85
CA ILE A 4 -0.97 0.56 14.71
C ILE A 4 -1.74 -0.19 15.81
N THR A 5 -2.52 -1.19 15.45
CA THR A 5 -3.35 -1.93 16.42
C THR A 5 -2.62 -3.08 17.13
N ASN A 6 -1.54 -3.60 16.53
CA ASN A 6 -0.69 -4.66 17.07
C ASN A 6 0.78 -4.33 16.82
N ASN A 7 1.53 -4.09 17.91
CA ASN A 7 2.94 -3.67 17.86
C ASN A 7 3.90 -4.77 17.37
N ALA A 8 3.47 -6.03 17.23
CA ALA A 8 4.29 -7.08 16.63
C ALA A 8 4.68 -6.78 15.17
N TYR A 9 3.92 -5.90 14.49
CA TYR A 9 4.17 -5.48 13.11
C TYR A 9 5.11 -4.26 13.03
N SER A 10 5.42 -3.59 14.14
CA SER A 10 6.13 -2.31 14.10
C SER A 10 7.49 -2.39 13.42
N SER A 11 8.30 -3.42 13.73
CA SER A 11 9.61 -3.62 13.12
C SER A 11 9.52 -3.91 11.61
N LEU A 12 8.55 -4.71 11.20
CA LEU A 12 8.28 -5.00 9.80
C LEU A 12 7.87 -3.74 9.04
N ILE A 13 6.95 -2.96 9.61
CA ILE A 13 6.49 -1.72 9.00
C ILE A 13 7.64 -0.70 8.92
N GLU A 14 8.41 -0.54 9.98
CA GLU A 14 9.61 0.31 9.98
C GLU A 14 10.62 -0.12 8.90
N ALA A 15 10.87 -1.43 8.76
CA ALA A 15 11.75 -1.96 7.73
C ALA A 15 11.24 -1.63 6.31
N GLY A 16 9.93 -1.66 6.07
CA GLY A 16 9.32 -1.22 4.81
C GLY A 16 9.52 0.28 4.57
N TYR A 17 9.21 1.12 5.57
CA TYR A 17 9.46 2.56 5.48
C TYR A 17 10.93 2.87 5.20
N VAL A 18 11.88 2.12 5.77
CA VAL A 18 13.33 2.29 5.52
C VAL A 18 13.72 2.14 4.05
N LYS A 19 12.91 1.45 3.23
CA LYS A 19 13.15 1.31 1.79
C LYS A 19 12.62 2.48 0.95
N ILE A 20 11.65 3.22 1.46
CA ILE A 20 11.03 4.33 0.75
C ILE A 20 11.93 5.59 0.88
N PRO A 21 12.13 6.43 -0.13
CA PRO A 21 12.87 7.68 0.04
C PRO A 21 12.19 8.65 1.03
N MET A 22 13.00 9.40 1.79
CA MET A 22 12.52 10.17 2.95
C MET A 22 11.37 11.12 2.64
N ASN A 23 11.43 11.81 1.50
CA ASN A 23 10.40 12.79 1.11
C ASN A 23 9.07 12.12 0.75
N VAL A 24 9.13 10.91 0.19
CA VAL A 24 7.95 10.07 -0.04
C VAL A 24 7.39 9.53 1.29
N ARG A 25 8.25 9.12 2.25
CA ARG A 25 7.80 8.72 3.60
C ARG A 25 6.99 9.81 4.29
N PHE A 26 7.39 11.08 4.14
CA PHE A 26 6.67 12.19 4.75
C PHE A 26 5.24 12.34 4.22
N ARG A 27 5.00 11.99 2.96
CA ARG A 27 3.65 11.99 2.36
C ARG A 27 2.81 10.83 2.92
N LEU A 28 3.44 9.70 3.19
CA LEU A 28 2.80 8.48 3.68
C LEU A 28 2.67 8.41 5.22
N LYS A 29 3.26 9.36 5.97
CA LYS A 29 3.39 9.30 7.44
C LYS A 29 2.07 9.17 8.21
N ASP A 30 0.96 9.61 7.61
CA ASP A 30 -0.37 9.63 8.23
C ASP A 30 -1.28 8.48 7.75
N ILE A 31 -0.72 7.52 7.00
CA ILE A 31 -1.42 6.28 6.66
C ILE A 31 -1.57 5.41 7.92
N ASP A 32 -2.81 5.01 8.19
CA ASP A 32 -3.15 4.16 9.32
C ASP A 32 -2.89 2.68 9.00
N PHE A 33 -2.57 1.88 10.01
CA PHE A 33 -2.32 0.44 9.91
C PHE A 33 -3.28 -0.34 10.80
N PHE A 34 -4.07 -1.22 10.21
CA PHE A 34 -4.90 -2.20 10.91
C PHE A 34 -4.20 -3.55 10.88
N THR A 35 -3.65 -3.94 12.02
CA THR A 35 -2.69 -5.06 12.17
C THR A 35 -3.18 -6.08 13.18
N GLY A 36 -2.90 -7.36 12.94
CA GLY A 36 -3.09 -8.41 13.96
C GLY A 36 -4.56 -8.61 14.35
N SER A 37 -5.47 -8.39 13.41
CA SER A 37 -6.91 -8.52 13.60
C SER A 37 -7.52 -9.04 12.31
N GLU A 38 -8.67 -9.68 12.43
CA GLU A 38 -9.40 -10.26 11.29
C GLU A 38 -9.73 -9.16 10.26
N PRO A 39 -9.11 -9.19 9.06
CA PRO A 39 -9.21 -8.10 8.08
C PRO A 39 -10.61 -7.81 7.56
N LEU A 40 -11.54 -8.78 7.63
CA LEU A 40 -12.95 -8.55 7.29
C LEU A 40 -13.57 -7.38 8.07
N PHE A 41 -13.02 -7.03 9.24
CA PHE A 41 -13.46 -5.89 10.05
C PHE A 41 -12.88 -4.54 9.62
N ALA A 42 -11.91 -4.48 8.70
CA ALA A 42 -11.29 -3.24 8.21
C ALA A 42 -12.17 -2.46 7.19
N GLY A 43 -13.48 -2.71 7.18
CA GLY A 43 -14.44 -2.09 6.27
C GLY A 43 -14.69 -2.85 4.96
N LEU A 44 -14.09 -4.03 4.78
CA LEU A 44 -14.17 -4.85 3.55
C LEU A 44 -15.26 -5.93 3.57
N GLY A 45 -16.12 -5.90 4.59
CA GLY A 45 -17.10 -6.95 4.90
C GLY A 45 -18.26 -7.10 3.92
N THR A 46 -17.96 -7.55 2.69
CA THR A 46 -18.94 -8.15 1.78
C THR A 46 -18.46 -9.43 1.09
N ILE A 47 -17.15 -9.69 0.96
CA ILE A 47 -16.62 -10.87 0.24
C ILE A 47 -15.35 -11.39 0.91
N GLU A 48 -15.25 -12.71 1.12
CA GLU A 48 -14.11 -13.38 1.79
C GLU A 48 -12.95 -13.72 0.83
N ASN A 49 -13.28 -14.03 -0.43
CA ASN A 49 -12.32 -14.42 -1.46
C ASN A 49 -12.20 -13.32 -2.52
N ILE A 50 -10.99 -13.03 -2.96
CA ILE A 50 -10.74 -12.21 -4.16
C ILE A 50 -10.72 -13.07 -5.42
N LYS A 51 -10.84 -12.41 -6.59
CA LYS A 51 -11.02 -13.05 -7.89
C LYS A 51 -9.90 -14.03 -8.28
N ASP A 52 -8.73 -13.90 -7.68
CA ASP A 52 -7.55 -14.75 -7.89
C ASP A 52 -7.45 -15.92 -6.89
N GLY A 53 -8.45 -16.11 -6.03
CA GLY A 53 -8.51 -17.21 -5.06
C GLY A 53 -7.81 -16.94 -3.72
N ARG A 54 -7.15 -15.78 -3.55
CA ARG A 54 -6.62 -15.37 -2.24
C ARG A 54 -7.77 -14.96 -1.31
N SER A 55 -7.51 -14.99 -0.01
CA SER A 55 -8.47 -14.55 1.01
C SER A 55 -8.07 -13.20 1.58
N TYR A 56 -9.04 -12.32 1.77
CA TYR A 56 -8.80 -11.08 2.53
C TYR A 56 -8.36 -11.37 3.96
N ARG A 57 -8.64 -12.56 4.50
CA ARG A 57 -8.26 -12.95 5.87
C ARG A 57 -6.75 -13.07 6.09
N ASN A 58 -6.00 -13.40 5.05
CA ASN A 58 -4.58 -13.76 5.15
C ASN A 58 -3.68 -13.04 4.15
N THR A 59 -4.22 -12.09 3.37
CA THR A 59 -3.44 -11.29 2.41
C THR A 59 -3.39 -9.83 2.88
N ALA A 60 -2.21 -9.22 2.85
CA ALA A 60 -2.08 -7.77 3.03
C ALA A 60 -2.88 -7.03 1.95
N HIS A 61 -3.42 -5.86 2.29
CA HIS A 61 -4.13 -5.03 1.31
C HIS A 61 -4.34 -3.60 1.79
N CYS A 62 -4.59 -2.70 0.84
CA CYS A 62 -4.91 -1.31 1.08
C CYS A 62 -6.44 -1.09 1.05
N SER A 63 -7.01 -0.74 2.21
CA SER A 63 -8.42 -0.34 2.35
C SER A 63 -8.55 1.15 2.06
N TYR A 64 -8.91 1.49 0.82
CA TYR A 64 -9.12 2.87 0.37
C TYR A 64 -10.27 3.57 1.10
N ALA A 65 -10.17 4.89 1.27
CA ALA A 65 -11.18 5.66 1.98
C ALA A 65 -12.57 5.55 1.33
N HIS A 66 -12.64 5.47 0.00
CA HIS A 66 -13.89 5.34 -0.76
C HIS A 66 -14.57 3.97 -0.59
N ASN A 67 -13.85 2.95 -0.12
CA ASN A 67 -14.41 1.62 0.15
C ASN A 67 -15.06 1.54 1.54
N GLN A 68 -14.81 2.50 2.42
CA GLN A 68 -15.29 2.52 3.81
C GLN A 68 -16.69 3.15 3.93
N ASN A 69 -17.63 2.69 3.11
CA ASN A 69 -18.93 3.33 2.95
C ASN A 69 -19.82 3.29 4.19
N ARG A 70 -19.55 2.39 5.13
CA ARG A 70 -20.25 2.28 6.42
C ARG A 70 -19.77 3.28 7.47
N LEU A 71 -18.66 3.98 7.24
CA LEU A 71 -18.15 5.02 8.13
C LEU A 71 -18.61 6.41 7.67
N PRO A 72 -18.84 7.36 8.60
CA PRO A 72 -18.97 8.78 8.28
C PRO A 72 -17.80 9.28 7.44
N LYS A 73 -18.04 10.16 6.45
CA LYS A 73 -16.99 10.67 5.53
C LYS A 73 -15.79 11.27 6.28
N SER A 74 -16.02 11.92 7.43
CA SER A 74 -14.98 12.50 8.29
C SER A 74 -14.05 11.46 8.95
N LEU A 75 -14.45 10.19 8.98
CA LEU A 75 -13.70 9.09 9.59
C LEU A 75 -13.08 8.14 8.54
N ARG A 76 -13.38 8.32 7.25
CA ARG A 76 -12.84 7.47 6.18
C ARG A 76 -11.40 7.83 5.90
N ARG A 77 -10.52 6.83 5.90
CA ARG A 77 -9.08 7.01 5.69
C ARG A 77 -8.49 5.79 5.03
N THR A 78 -7.59 6.00 4.08
CA THR A 78 -6.74 4.94 3.53
C THR A 78 -6.02 4.23 4.66
N THR A 79 -6.20 2.92 4.75
CA THR A 79 -5.66 2.09 5.83
C THR A 79 -4.99 0.87 5.25
N ILE A 80 -3.73 0.62 5.62
CA ILE A 80 -3.06 -0.64 5.28
C ILE A 80 -3.49 -1.71 6.26
N VAL A 81 -3.90 -2.86 5.76
CA VAL A 81 -4.39 -3.97 6.55
C VAL A 81 -3.39 -5.12 6.49
N LEU A 82 -2.89 -5.54 7.65
CA LEU A 82 -1.90 -6.61 7.79
C LEU A 82 -2.49 -7.75 8.64
N PRO A 83 -2.87 -8.88 8.01
CA PRO A 83 -3.44 -10.04 8.69
C PRO A 83 -2.40 -10.83 9.50
N GLU A 84 -2.90 -11.63 10.45
CA GLU A 84 -2.10 -12.69 11.07
C GLU A 84 -2.00 -13.94 10.17
N PRO A 85 -0.90 -14.71 10.25
CA PRO A 85 0.30 -14.44 11.04
C PRO A 85 1.30 -13.51 10.33
N VAL A 86 2.14 -12.82 11.11
CA VAL A 86 3.19 -11.89 10.61
C VAL A 86 4.22 -12.57 9.71
N VAL A 87 4.43 -13.88 9.88
CA VAL A 87 5.62 -14.62 9.37
C VAL A 87 5.73 -14.66 7.85
N ASP A 88 4.63 -14.50 7.14
CA ASP A 88 4.61 -14.55 5.67
C ASP A 88 4.75 -13.16 5.04
N LEU A 89 4.79 -12.09 5.85
CA LEU A 89 4.93 -10.72 5.37
C LEU A 89 6.39 -10.27 5.40
N THR A 90 6.77 -9.58 4.34
CA THR A 90 8.10 -9.01 4.13
C THR A 90 8.04 -7.48 4.12
N PRO A 91 9.18 -6.78 4.28
CA PRO A 91 9.23 -5.34 4.09
C PRO A 91 8.77 -4.91 2.69
N LEU A 92 8.89 -5.78 1.69
CA LEU A 92 8.45 -5.50 0.32
C LEU A 92 6.91 -5.40 0.26
N ASP A 93 6.19 -6.27 0.98
CA ASP A 93 4.73 -6.20 1.06
C ASP A 93 4.28 -4.87 1.67
N ILE A 94 5.00 -4.37 2.68
CA ILE A 94 4.73 -3.05 3.25
C ILE A 94 4.92 -1.94 2.22
N VAL A 95 6.00 -1.99 1.42
CA VAL A 95 6.25 -1.00 0.35
C VAL A 95 5.16 -1.08 -0.72
N HIS A 96 4.74 -2.29 -1.08
CA HIS A 96 3.69 -2.53 -2.06
C HIS A 96 2.37 -1.90 -1.63
N GLU A 97 1.92 -2.18 -0.40
CA GLU A 97 0.70 -1.61 0.14
C GLU A 97 0.76 -0.07 0.28
N LEU A 98 1.93 0.46 0.64
CA LEU A 98 2.14 1.91 0.65
C LEU A 98 2.17 2.51 -0.77
N GLY A 99 2.53 1.72 -1.78
CA GLY A 99 2.39 2.08 -3.20
C GLY A 99 0.93 2.30 -3.59
N HIS A 100 0.02 1.44 -3.16
CA HIS A 100 -1.42 1.68 -3.34
C HIS A 100 -1.90 2.95 -2.66
N ALA A 101 -1.44 3.22 -1.43
CA ALA A 101 -1.78 4.46 -0.73
C ALA A 101 -1.24 5.70 -1.46
N LEU A 102 -0.03 5.64 -2.01
CA LEU A 102 0.52 6.70 -2.84
C LEU A 102 -0.28 6.88 -4.14
N HIS A 103 -0.75 5.78 -4.74
CA HIS A 103 -1.57 5.82 -5.94
C HIS A 103 -2.90 6.56 -5.70
N GLU A 104 -3.53 6.33 -4.55
CA GLU A 104 -4.76 7.06 -4.16
C GLU A 104 -4.48 8.56 -3.97
N MET A 105 -3.33 8.93 -3.39
CA MET A 105 -2.96 10.34 -3.20
C MET A 105 -2.81 11.10 -4.52
N VAL A 106 -2.55 10.40 -5.61
CA VAL A 106 -2.38 10.97 -6.95
C VAL A 106 -3.62 10.76 -7.84
N GLY A 107 -4.75 10.39 -7.24
CA GLY A 107 -6.03 10.31 -7.93
C GLY A 107 -6.25 9.05 -8.77
N PHE A 108 -5.34 8.08 -8.71
CA PHE A 108 -5.32 6.90 -9.60
C PHE A 108 -5.11 7.24 -11.09
N ASP A 109 -4.45 8.37 -11.38
CA ASP A 109 -4.31 8.90 -12.74
C ASP A 109 -3.24 8.19 -13.59
N PHE A 110 -2.49 7.24 -13.01
CA PHE A 110 -1.33 6.62 -13.65
C PHE A 110 -1.58 5.13 -13.94
N ASP A 111 -1.37 4.74 -15.19
CA ASP A 111 -1.46 3.34 -15.64
C ASP A 111 -0.12 2.92 -16.23
N PHE A 112 0.77 2.45 -15.36
CA PHE A 112 2.14 2.12 -15.73
C PHE A 112 2.26 0.71 -16.34
N ILE A 113 3.38 0.47 -17.02
CA ILE A 113 3.66 -0.82 -17.68
C ILE A 113 3.77 -1.93 -16.62
N PRO A 114 2.96 -3.01 -16.68
CA PRO A 114 3.11 -4.14 -15.77
C PRO A 114 4.50 -4.80 -15.87
N ILE A 115 5.16 -5.00 -14.73
CA ILE A 115 6.54 -5.52 -14.68
C ILE A 115 6.63 -7.03 -14.42
N ASP A 116 5.53 -7.62 -13.97
CA ASP A 116 5.39 -9.06 -13.71
C ASP A 116 3.95 -9.52 -13.96
N GLU A 117 3.69 -10.83 -13.84
CA GLU A 117 2.36 -11.41 -14.02
C GLU A 117 1.33 -10.83 -13.04
N TYR A 118 1.75 -10.54 -11.81
CA TYR A 118 0.85 -10.01 -10.79
C TYR A 118 0.38 -8.59 -11.13
N ALA A 119 1.29 -7.73 -11.60
CA ALA A 119 1.02 -6.38 -12.09
C ALA A 119 0.03 -6.35 -13.26
N THR A 120 -0.12 -7.44 -14.03
CA THR A 120 -1.10 -7.51 -15.14
C THR A 120 -2.55 -7.54 -14.67
N THR A 121 -2.79 -7.74 -13.37
CA THR A 121 -4.14 -7.82 -12.80
C THR A 121 -4.93 -6.53 -13.01
N ASN A 122 -4.32 -5.37 -12.79
CA ASN A 122 -4.88 -4.04 -13.06
C ASN A 122 -3.82 -2.93 -12.85
N GLY A 123 -4.14 -1.70 -13.25
CA GLY A 123 -3.25 -0.54 -13.08
C GLY A 123 -2.88 -0.20 -11.63
N HIS A 124 -3.67 -0.60 -10.62
CA HIS A 124 -3.30 -0.40 -9.22
C HIS A 124 -2.16 -1.32 -8.80
N GLU A 125 -2.21 -2.60 -9.21
CA GLU A 125 -1.13 -3.56 -8.98
C GLU A 125 0.13 -3.18 -9.77
N ALA A 126 -0.04 -2.72 -11.02
CA ALA A 126 1.06 -2.20 -11.82
C ALA A 126 1.76 -1.02 -11.14
N PHE A 127 1.00 -0.04 -10.63
CA PHE A 127 1.56 1.08 -9.89
C PHE A 127 2.34 0.64 -8.64
N ALA A 128 1.74 -0.24 -7.83
CA ALA A 128 2.36 -0.70 -6.59
C ALA A 128 3.63 -1.51 -6.85
N GLN A 129 3.65 -2.37 -7.88
CA GLN A 129 4.83 -3.14 -8.26
C GLN A 129 5.96 -2.24 -8.80
N ILE A 130 5.63 -1.26 -9.64
CA ILE A 130 6.60 -0.29 -10.14
C ILE A 130 7.16 0.58 -9.03
N PHE A 131 6.34 1.00 -8.06
CA PHE A 131 6.79 1.71 -6.88
C PHE A 131 7.74 0.86 -6.02
N CYS A 132 7.44 -0.43 -5.85
CA CYS A 132 8.32 -1.39 -5.18
C CYS A 132 9.69 -1.49 -5.87
N GLN A 133 9.69 -1.64 -7.20
CA GLN A 133 10.92 -1.69 -8.00
C GLN A 133 11.74 -0.42 -7.78
N TRP A 134 11.12 0.76 -7.90
CA TRP A 134 11.81 2.03 -7.70
C TRP A 134 12.42 2.16 -6.31
N CYS A 135 11.68 1.82 -5.25
CA CYS A 135 12.20 1.89 -3.87
C CYS A 135 13.40 0.95 -3.64
N TRP A 136 13.51 -0.14 -4.41
CA TRP A 136 14.56 -1.14 -4.22
C TRP A 136 15.80 -0.88 -5.08
N TRP A 137 15.61 -0.38 -6.29
CA TRP A 137 16.67 -0.23 -7.30
C TRP A 137 17.01 1.23 -7.61
N GLY A 138 16.14 2.18 -7.26
CA GLY A 138 16.29 3.61 -7.56
C GLY A 138 15.83 4.02 -8.97
N GLU A 139 15.41 3.05 -9.78
CA GLU A 139 14.93 3.21 -11.15
C GLU A 139 13.89 2.13 -11.45
N THR A 140 13.12 2.33 -12.53
CA THR A 140 12.08 1.41 -12.98
C THR A 140 12.25 1.12 -14.46
N VAL A 141 11.49 0.14 -14.96
CA VAL A 141 11.42 -0.10 -16.41
C VAL A 141 10.51 0.89 -17.15
N ASP A 142 9.80 1.75 -16.42
CA ASP A 142 8.86 2.74 -16.95
C ASP A 142 9.38 4.17 -16.70
N PRO A 143 9.92 4.85 -17.72
CA PRO A 143 10.48 6.19 -17.55
C PRO A 143 9.48 7.22 -17.02
N GLU A 144 8.18 7.07 -17.27
CA GLU A 144 7.17 7.98 -16.74
C GLU A 144 7.02 7.81 -15.22
N ALA A 145 7.12 6.57 -14.74
CA ALA A 145 7.12 6.27 -13.31
C ALA A 145 8.35 6.86 -12.61
N ASP A 146 9.54 6.74 -13.21
CA ASP A 146 10.77 7.34 -12.68
C ASP A 146 10.63 8.85 -12.50
N ILE A 147 10.10 9.54 -13.52
CA ILE A 147 9.85 10.98 -13.45
C ILE A 147 8.87 11.31 -12.33
N LEU A 148 7.77 10.56 -12.20
CA LEU A 148 6.78 10.77 -11.15
C LEU A 148 7.39 10.62 -9.76
N PHE A 149 8.09 9.52 -9.50
CA PHE A 149 8.63 9.23 -8.17
C PHE A 149 9.78 10.16 -7.79
N GLU A 150 10.62 10.53 -8.75
CA GLU A 150 11.64 11.57 -8.56
C GLU A 150 11.02 12.91 -8.19
N ASN A 151 9.88 13.28 -8.81
CA ASN A 151 9.17 14.49 -8.43
C ASN A 151 8.63 14.41 -6.99
N PHE A 152 8.07 13.28 -6.56
CA PHE A 152 7.69 13.10 -5.15
C PHE A 152 8.88 13.16 -4.20
N ASN A 153 10.03 12.66 -4.64
CA ASN A 153 11.26 12.67 -3.85
C ASN A 153 11.90 14.06 -3.77
N ARG A 154 11.64 14.96 -4.73
CA ARG A 154 12.18 16.33 -4.72
C ARG A 154 11.29 17.30 -3.96
N ASP A 155 9.98 17.14 -4.09
CA ASP A 155 9.00 18.05 -3.50
C ASP A 155 8.82 17.79 -2.00
N MET A 156 9.61 18.49 -1.16
CA MET A 156 9.26 18.76 0.24
C MET A 156 8.35 19.99 0.29
N ARG A 157 7.03 19.79 0.28
CA ARG A 157 6.07 20.82 0.67
C ARG A 157 5.57 20.55 2.08
#